data_AF-A0A1M7UZ11-F1
#
_entry.id   AF-A0A1M7UZ11-F1
#
_cell.length_a   1.000
_cell.length_b   1.000
_cell.length_c   1.000
_cell.angle_alpha   90.00
_cell.angle_beta   90.00
_cell.angle_gamma   90.00
#
_symmetry.space_group_name_H-M   'P 1'
#
loop_
_entity.id
_entity.type
_entity.pdbx_description
1 polymer ?
#
loop_
_entity_poly.entity_id
_entity_poly.type
_entity_poly.pdbx_seq_one_letter_code
_entity_poly.pdbx_strand_id
1 'polypeptide(L)' 'MAAYFAMRIMLGKLDYVAVVSLYPQFKADIDAILVADGKQELIAE' A
#
# COMPACT_ATOMS: atom_id res chain seq x y z
N MET A 1 -2.55 -2.93 -10.72
CA MET A 1 -3.35 -2.09 -9.81
C MET A 1 -2.72 -1.93 -8.44
N ALA A 2 -2.27 -3.01 -7.78
CA ALA A 2 -1.52 -2.93 -6.53
C ALA A 2 -0.32 -1.95 -6.58
N ALA A 3 0.49 -2.00 -7.65
CA ALA A 3 1.61 -1.05 -7.84
C ALA A 3 1.17 0.42 -7.92
N TYR A 4 0.00 0.71 -8.50
CA TYR A 4 -0.54 2.07 -8.52
C TYR A 4 -0.93 2.53 -7.12
N PHE A 5 -1.60 1.66 -6.35
CA PHE A 5 -1.96 1.95 -4.97
C PHE A 5 -0.72 2.16 -4.10
N ALA A 6 0.25 1.25 -4.17
CA ALA A 6 1.51 1.38 -3.45
C ALA A 6 2.23 2.70 -3.79
N MET A 7 2.36 3.05 -5.07
CA MET A 7 2.97 4.33 -5.50
C MET A 7 2.22 5.54 -4.93
N ARG A 8 0.88 5.52 -4.94
CA ARG A 8 0.06 6.61 -4.40
C ARG A 8 0.14 6.72 -2.88
N ILE A 9 0.27 5.59 -2.17
CA ILE A 9 0.49 5.53 -0.71
C ILE A 9 1.87 6.10 -0.38
N MET A 10 2.92 5.71 -1.13
CA MET A 10 4.27 6.25 -0.96
C MET A 10 4.35 7.77 -1.16
N LEU A 11 3.54 8.31 -2.08
CA LEU A 11 3.44 9.75 -2.32
C LEU A 11 2.54 10.49 -1.30
N GLY A 12 1.97 9.79 -0.31
CA GLY A 12 1.03 10.36 0.66
C GLY A 12 -0.30 10.82 0.05
N LYS A 13 -0.65 10.31 -1.13
CA LYS A 13 -1.87 10.68 -1.87
C LYS A 13 -3.03 9.71 -1.62
N LEU A 14 -2.75 8.58 -0.98
CA LEU A 14 -3.73 7.59 -0.53
C LEU A 14 -3.31 7.09 0.84
N ASP A 15 -4.30 6.77 1.66
CA ASP A 15 -4.12 6.13 2.95
C ASP A 15 -4.10 4.61 2.78
N TYR A 16 -3.13 3.95 3.42
CA TYR A 16 -2.98 2.50 3.32
C TYR A 16 -4.23 1.77 3.83
N VAL A 17 -4.71 2.11 5.02
CA VAL A 17 -5.87 1.46 5.68
C VAL A 17 -7.12 1.58 4.82
N ALA A 18 -7.37 2.78 4.29
CA ALA A 18 -8.52 3.02 3.41
C ALA A 18 -8.46 2.17 2.14
N VAL A 19 -7.28 2.08 1.50
CA VAL A 19 -7.09 1.30 0.27
C VAL A 19 -7.25 -0.19 0.52
N VAL A 20 -6.62 -0.75 1.56
CA VAL A 20 -6.72 -2.19 1.85
C VAL A 20 -8.09 -2.59 2.39
N SER A 21 -8.84 -1.66 3.01
CA SER A 21 -10.23 -1.90 3.41
C SER A 21 -11.17 -1.95 2.20
N LEU A 22 -10.97 -1.08 1.20
CA LEU A 22 -11.78 -1.05 -0.02
C LEU A 22 -11.38 -2.16 -1.00
N TYR A 23 -10.10 -2.50 -1.05
CA TYR A 23 -9.54 -3.45 -1.99
C TYR A 23 -8.64 -4.48 -1.28
N PRO A 24 -9.21 -5.32 -0.40
CA PRO A 24 -8.45 -6.30 0.38
C PRO A 24 -7.69 -7.30 -0.50
N GLN A 25 -8.17 -7.57 -1.71
CA GLN A 25 -7.50 -8.43 -2.69
C GLN A 25 -6.12 -7.94 -3.11
N PHE A 26 -5.82 -6.65 -2.96
CA PHE A 26 -4.52 -6.08 -3.30
C PHE A 26 -3.60 -5.90 -2.10
N LYS A 27 -4.04 -6.20 -0.87
CA LYS A 27 -3.26 -5.98 0.35
C LYS A 27 -1.87 -6.64 0.26
N ALA A 28 -1.84 -7.95 -0.02
CA ALA A 28 -0.58 -8.71 -0.05
C ALA A 28 0.41 -8.15 -1.07
N ASP A 29 -0.08 -7.77 -2.26
CA ASP A 29 0.77 -7.18 -3.30
C ASP A 29 1.25 -5.76 -2.94
N ILE A 30 0.38 -4.94 -2.33
CA ILE A 30 0.76 -3.60 -1.85
C ILE A 30 1.82 -3.72 -0.75
N ASP A 31 1.64 -4.63 0.20
CA ASP A 31 2.59 -4.90 1.27
C ASP A 31 3.95 -5.33 0.71
N ALA A 32 3.96 -6.27 -0.24
CA ALA A 32 5.18 -6.72 -0.89
C ALA A 32 5.94 -5.56 -1.57
N ILE A 33 5.22 -4.66 -2.24
CA ILE A 33 5.82 -3.51 -2.93
C ILE A 33 6.35 -2.49 -1.91
N LEU A 34 5.58 -2.16 -0.88
CA LEU A 34 6.02 -1.22 0.16
C LEU A 34 7.22 -1.77 0.93
N VAL A 35 7.27 -3.07 1.23
CA VAL A 35 8.43 -3.71 1.87
C VAL A 35 9.65 -3.69 0.94
N ALA A 36 9.47 -4.00 -0.34
CA ALA A 36 10.57 -3.99 -1.33
C ALA A 36 11.20 -2.59 -1.48
N ASP A 37 10.40 -1.53 -1.43
CA ASP A 37 10.86 -0.13 -1.50
C ASP A 37 11.31 0.44 -0.14
N GLY A 38 11.32 -0.39 0.92
CA GLY A 38 11.73 0.02 2.25
C GLY A 38 10.76 0.96 2.95
N LYS A 39 9.50 0.99 2.51
CA LYS A 39 8.38 1.83 2.95
C LYS A 39 7.41 1.10 3.89
N GLN A 40 7.92 0.13 4.63
CA GLN A 40 7.13 -0.68 5.57
C GLN A 40 6.49 0.15 6.69
N GLU A 41 7.01 1.34 6.99
CA GLU A 41 6.43 2.30 7.94
C GLU A 41 5.06 2.84 7.49
N LEU A 42 4.74 2.75 6.20
CA LEU A 42 3.44 3.17 5.65
C LEU A 42 2.38 2.08 5.76
N ILE A 43 2.78 0.85 6.13
CA ILE A 43 1.86 -0.25 6.42
C ILE A 43 1.36 -0.01 7.83
N ALA A 44 0.10 0.38 7.96
CA ALA A 44 -0.56 0.43 9.25
C ALA A 44 -0.83 -1.00 9.72
N GLU A 45 -0.46 -1.29 10.97
CA GLU A 45 -0.68 -2.59 11.64
C GLU A 45 -2.17 -2.95 11.76
#